data_AF-A0A9P0IEE9-F1
#
_entry.id   AF-A0A9P0IEE9-F1
#
_cell.length_a   1.000
_cell.length_b   1.000
_cell.length_c   1.000
_cell.angle_alpha   90.00
_cell.angle_beta   90.00
_cell.angle_gamma   90.00
#
_symmetry.space_group_name_H-M   'P 1'
#
loop_
_entity.id
_entity.type
_entity.pdbx_description
1 polymer ?
#
loop_
_entity_poly.entity_id
_entity_poly.type
_entity_poly.pdbx_seq_one_letter_code
_entity_poly.pdbx_strand_id
1 'polypeptide(L)'
;MGNRIFEIKNLYVFIVFVASASCEGVSSIEDDSGDIYSTTLTTAKEYGSVSPKPRNLYRRFNVAVGEFGTPLDLFRGKKPQRRTRSHIETIWKWDFWCQLQPKIGKCTAKEQAKLGPARQSFYYDAQLDACQSFVFSGCDGNKNNFATLVDCERHCKGSAFMAIKESTRTTYCGLQSNAGLCMALIQRYYYDINEKDCKVFLYGGCGGNQNRFKTHSSCMERCTEEK
;
A
#
# COMPACT_ATOMS: atom_id res chain seq x y z
N MET A 1 -2.78 7.42 -59.93
CA MET A 1 -2.89 6.00 -59.52
C MET A 1 -1.57 5.59 -58.90
N GLY A 2 -1.56 5.28 -57.61
CA GLY A 2 -0.33 4.93 -56.89
C GLY A 2 -0.64 4.67 -55.42
N ASN A 3 -1.19 3.48 -55.13
CA ASN A 3 -1.40 3.03 -53.76
C ASN A 3 -0.03 2.66 -53.16
N ARG A 4 0.42 3.42 -52.17
CA ARG A 4 1.55 2.99 -51.33
C ARG A 4 1.03 2.05 -50.24
N ILE A 5 1.51 0.83 -50.30
CA ILE A 5 1.37 -0.20 -49.28
C ILE A 5 2.17 0.26 -48.06
N PHE A 6 1.52 0.41 -46.92
CA PHE A 6 2.19 0.51 -45.62
C PHE A 6 2.17 -0.88 -44.98
N GLU A 7 3.35 -1.51 -44.87
CA GLU A 7 3.56 -2.65 -43.98
C GLU A 7 3.41 -2.19 -42.53
N ILE A 8 2.38 -2.67 -41.84
CA ILE A 8 2.29 -2.60 -40.38
C ILE A 8 2.78 -3.95 -39.86
N LYS A 9 4.04 -3.98 -39.41
CA LYS A 9 4.54 -5.10 -38.61
C LYS A 9 3.97 -4.98 -37.20
N ASN A 10 3.33 -6.06 -36.76
CA ASN A 10 2.90 -6.36 -35.39
C ASN A 10 1.64 -5.62 -34.87
N LEU A 11 0.49 -6.00 -35.42
CA LEU A 11 -0.78 -5.94 -34.69
C LEU A 11 -0.99 -7.30 -34.01
N TYR A 12 -0.68 -7.40 -32.71
CA TYR A 12 -1.03 -8.57 -31.92
C TYR A 12 -2.54 -8.55 -31.66
N VAL A 13 -3.29 -9.27 -32.50
CA VAL A 13 -4.68 -9.63 -32.22
C VAL A 13 -4.65 -10.72 -31.15
N PHE A 14 -5.03 -10.38 -29.92
CA PHE A 14 -5.30 -11.38 -28.89
C PHE A 14 -6.63 -12.08 -29.21
N ILE A 15 -6.56 -13.16 -29.99
CA ILE A 15 -7.66 -14.13 -30.07
C ILE A 15 -7.62 -14.93 -28.77
N VAL A 16 -8.54 -14.63 -27.85
CA VAL A 16 -8.78 -15.48 -26.70
C VAL A 16 -9.48 -16.75 -27.20
N PHE A 17 -8.72 -17.83 -27.38
CA PHE A 17 -9.30 -19.16 -27.41
C PHE A 17 -9.74 -19.49 -26.00
N VAL A 18 -11.06 -19.58 -25.78
CA VAL A 18 -11.60 -20.23 -24.58
C VAL A 18 -11.36 -21.72 -24.78
N ALA A 19 -10.22 -22.21 -24.30
CA ALA A 19 -10.04 -23.64 -24.08
C ALA A 19 -10.86 -24.00 -22.84
N SER A 20 -11.94 -24.74 -23.04
CA SER A 20 -12.61 -25.47 -21.97
C SER A 20 -11.61 -26.46 -21.38
N ALA A 21 -11.09 -26.16 -20.19
CA ALA A 21 -10.29 -27.10 -19.42
C ALA A 21 -11.24 -28.11 -18.75
N SER A 22 -11.33 -29.32 -19.31
CA SER A 22 -11.78 -30.49 -18.56
C SER A 22 -10.56 -31.17 -17.97
N CYS A 23 -10.41 -31.12 -16.65
CA CYS A 23 -9.45 -31.95 -15.93
C CYS A 23 -10.17 -33.20 -15.42
N GLU A 24 -10.07 -34.30 -16.16
CA GLU A 24 -10.26 -35.64 -15.60
C GLU A 24 -8.90 -36.33 -15.57
N GLY A 25 -8.30 -36.38 -14.38
CA GLY A 25 -7.06 -37.07 -14.12
C GLY A 25 -7.15 -37.77 -12.78
N VAL A 26 -7.43 -39.07 -12.80
CA VAL A 26 -7.30 -39.96 -11.63
C VAL A 26 -5.91 -40.58 -11.71
N SER A 27 -5.05 -40.28 -10.73
CA SER A 27 -3.78 -40.99 -10.56
C SER A 27 -3.95 -42.06 -9.49
N SER A 28 -3.88 -43.33 -9.90
CA SER A 28 -3.76 -44.47 -8.99
C SER A 28 -2.28 -44.70 -8.68
N ILE A 29 -1.91 -44.77 -7.40
CA ILE A 29 -0.58 -45.18 -6.97
C ILE A 29 -0.77 -46.54 -6.26
N GLU A 30 -0.05 -47.55 -6.72
CA GLU A 30 0.04 -48.86 -6.05
C GLU A 30 1.20 -48.82 -5.05
N ASP A 31 0.96 -49.27 -3.82
CA ASP A 31 2.01 -49.54 -2.84
C ASP A 31 2.11 -51.06 -2.61
N ASP A 32 3.29 -51.52 -2.17
CA ASP A 32 3.76 -52.92 -2.22
C ASP A 32 3.01 -53.90 -1.27
N SER A 33 1.84 -53.49 -0.74
CA SER A 33 0.93 -54.28 0.09
C SER A 33 -0.39 -54.64 -0.61
N GLY A 34 -0.60 -54.24 -1.88
CA GLY A 34 -1.73 -54.69 -2.69
C GLY A 34 -3.09 -54.03 -2.37
N ASP A 35 -3.11 -52.96 -1.60
CA ASP A 35 -4.32 -52.19 -1.28
C ASP A 35 -4.46 -50.96 -2.20
N ILE A 36 -5.61 -50.83 -2.86
CA ILE A 36 -5.92 -49.71 -3.78
C ILE A 36 -6.47 -48.52 -2.98
N TYR A 37 -5.69 -47.45 -2.86
CA TYR A 37 -6.14 -46.19 -2.28
C TYR A 37 -6.52 -45.18 -3.37
N SER A 38 -7.83 -44.92 -3.52
CA SER A 38 -8.31 -43.81 -4.34
C SER A 38 -8.26 -42.51 -3.55
N THR A 39 -7.27 -41.66 -3.82
CA THR A 39 -7.23 -40.30 -3.26
C THR A 39 -8.07 -39.37 -4.14
N THR A 40 -9.31 -39.11 -3.74
CA THR A 40 -10.10 -38.02 -4.34
C THR A 40 -9.47 -36.68 -3.97
N LEU A 41 -8.95 -35.96 -4.96
CA LEU A 41 -8.61 -34.54 -4.84
C LEU A 41 -9.90 -33.76 -4.51
N THR A 42 -10.14 -33.56 -3.21
CA THR A 42 -11.14 -32.57 -2.79
C THR A 42 -10.56 -31.20 -3.10
N THR A 43 -11.28 -30.45 -3.94
CA THR A 43 -11.01 -29.04 -4.22
C THR A 43 -10.62 -28.31 -2.95
N ALA A 44 -9.45 -27.66 -2.94
CA ALA A 44 -9.01 -26.83 -1.83
C ALA A 44 -10.11 -25.80 -1.53
N LYS A 45 -10.67 -25.85 -0.32
CA LYS A 45 -11.60 -24.83 0.15
C LYS A 45 -10.78 -23.56 0.37
N GLU A 46 -10.94 -22.59 -0.51
CA GLU A 46 -10.38 -21.26 -0.33
C GLU A 46 -11.04 -20.65 0.92
N TYR A 47 -10.33 -20.66 2.05
CA TYR A 47 -10.69 -19.78 3.15
C TYR A 47 -10.29 -18.38 2.70
N GLY A 48 -11.24 -17.68 2.08
CA GLY A 48 -11.11 -16.26 1.84
C GLY A 48 -10.77 -15.58 3.15
N SER A 49 -9.52 -15.19 3.34
CA SER A 49 -9.12 -14.32 4.44
C SER A 49 -9.61 -12.92 4.09
N VAL A 50 -10.91 -12.72 4.22
CA VAL A 50 -11.50 -11.39 4.28
C VAL A 50 -11.02 -10.83 5.61
N SER A 51 -9.87 -10.14 5.61
CA SER A 51 -9.64 -9.09 6.58
C SER A 51 -10.72 -8.04 6.28
N PRO A 52 -11.72 -7.83 7.16
CA PRO A 52 -12.66 -6.76 6.98
C PRO A 52 -11.93 -5.48 7.40
N LYS A 53 -11.14 -4.89 6.50
CA LYS A 53 -10.90 -3.45 6.59
C LYS A 53 -12.21 -2.78 6.20
N PRO A 54 -12.88 -2.05 7.10
CA PRO A 54 -14.20 -1.53 6.84
C PRO A 54 -14.14 -0.51 5.68
N ARG A 55 -14.88 -0.77 4.61
CA ARG A 55 -15.14 0.20 3.54
C ARG A 55 -16.20 1.18 4.05
N ASN A 56 -15.73 2.38 4.42
CA ASN A 56 -16.47 3.64 4.61
C ASN A 56 -17.60 3.71 5.65
N LEU A 57 -17.49 4.74 6.50
CA LEU A 57 -18.60 5.54 7.04
C LEU A 57 -19.59 4.88 8.00
N TYR A 58 -19.12 4.19 9.04
CA TYR A 58 -19.85 4.23 10.31
C TYR A 58 -18.91 4.44 11.49
N ARG A 59 -19.14 5.60 12.12
CA ARG A 59 -18.90 5.89 13.54
C ARG A 59 -19.10 4.61 14.37
N ARG A 60 -18.02 3.88 14.66
CA ARG A 60 -18.05 2.85 15.70
C ARG A 60 -17.96 3.57 17.04
N PHE A 61 -19.14 3.87 17.58
CA PHE A 61 -19.31 3.85 19.03
C PHE A 61 -18.91 2.45 19.50
N ASN A 62 -17.66 2.28 19.90
CA ASN A 62 -17.33 1.20 20.82
C ASN A 62 -17.80 1.68 22.19
N VAL A 63 -19.07 1.41 22.50
CA VAL A 63 -19.51 1.28 23.89
C VAL A 63 -18.68 0.12 24.42
N ALA A 64 -17.71 0.44 25.29
CA ALA A 64 -17.06 -0.59 26.07
C ALA A 64 -18.15 -1.36 26.80
N VAL A 65 -18.17 -2.68 26.63
CA VAL A 65 -18.94 -3.59 27.48
C VAL A 65 -18.31 -3.47 28.87
N GLY A 66 -18.87 -2.57 29.67
CA GLY A 66 -18.40 -2.21 30.99
C GLY A 66 -19.50 -1.41 31.66
N GLU A 67 -20.21 -2.08 32.57
CA GLU A 67 -21.31 -1.60 33.40
C GLU A 67 -22.63 -1.36 32.65
N PHE A 68 -23.44 -2.43 32.57
CA PHE A 68 -24.88 -2.25 32.44
C PHE A 68 -25.39 -1.53 33.69
N GLY A 69 -25.45 -0.20 33.61
CA GLY A 69 -26.31 0.59 34.49
C GLY A 69 -27.75 0.08 34.33
N THR A 70 -28.48 0.04 35.44
CA THR A 70 -29.86 -0.45 35.44
C THR A 70 -30.72 0.36 34.44
N PRO A 71 -31.81 -0.22 33.90
CA PRO A 71 -32.73 0.49 32.99
C PRO A 71 -33.29 1.82 33.55
N LEU A 72 -33.16 2.07 34.86
CA LEU A 72 -33.57 3.30 35.54
C LEU A 72 -32.62 4.50 35.35
N ASP A 73 -31.41 4.32 34.82
CA ASP A 73 -30.46 5.43 34.65
C ASP A 73 -30.72 6.28 33.40
N LEU A 74 -31.70 5.91 32.55
CA LEU A 74 -32.07 6.66 31.34
C LEU A 74 -32.80 7.99 31.64
N PHE A 75 -33.39 8.14 32.84
CA PHE A 75 -34.17 9.33 33.21
C PHE A 75 -33.48 10.27 34.19
N ARG A 76 -32.29 9.91 34.70
CA ARG A 76 -31.49 10.81 35.54
C ARG A 76 -30.42 11.45 34.68
N GLY A 77 -30.72 12.66 34.22
CA GLY A 77 -29.84 13.54 33.44
C GLY A 77 -28.55 13.92 34.17
N LYS A 78 -27.67 12.95 34.44
CA LYS A 78 -26.26 13.23 34.70
C LYS A 78 -25.66 13.61 33.35
N LYS A 79 -25.38 14.91 33.19
CA LYS A 79 -24.59 15.40 32.05
C LYS A 79 -23.37 14.49 31.92
N PRO A 80 -23.12 13.86 30.76
CA PRO A 80 -21.92 13.07 30.59
C PRO A 80 -20.75 13.97 30.95
N GLN A 81 -19.91 13.54 31.91
CA GLN A 81 -18.68 14.25 32.19
C GLN A 81 -17.98 14.42 30.84
N ARG A 82 -17.63 15.67 30.49
CA ARG A 82 -16.78 15.96 29.34
C ARG A 82 -15.46 15.24 29.60
N ARG A 83 -15.36 13.98 29.15
CA ARG A 83 -14.08 13.31 28.97
C ARG A 83 -13.29 14.26 28.08
N THR A 84 -12.21 14.80 28.61
CA THR A 84 -11.25 15.56 27.84
C THR A 84 -10.96 14.76 26.58
N ARG A 85 -11.08 15.42 25.42
CA ARG A 85 -10.79 14.85 24.10
C ARG A 85 -9.27 14.66 23.98
N SER A 86 -8.70 13.81 24.82
CA SER A 86 -7.29 13.47 24.85
C SER A 86 -7.15 12.00 24.50
N HIS A 87 -6.32 11.73 23.48
CA HIS A 87 -5.79 10.41 23.11
C HIS A 87 -6.62 9.46 22.23
N ILE A 88 -7.28 9.96 21.17
CA ILE A 88 -7.61 9.14 19.97
C ILE A 88 -6.80 9.64 18.76
N GLU A 89 -5.54 10.00 18.96
CA GLU A 89 -4.63 10.35 17.85
C GLU A 89 -3.47 9.36 17.70
N THR A 90 -3.44 8.33 18.55
CA THR A 90 -2.32 7.37 18.64
C THR A 90 -2.74 5.95 18.33
N ILE A 91 -3.89 5.71 17.68
CA ILE A 91 -4.28 4.33 17.45
C ILE A 91 -3.42 3.74 16.34
N TRP A 92 -3.38 4.27 15.10
CA TRP A 92 -2.31 3.86 14.18
C TRP A 92 -2.06 4.89 13.06
N LYS A 93 -0.80 5.32 12.86
CA LYS A 93 -0.38 6.22 11.75
C LYS A 93 0.11 5.46 10.50
N TRP A 94 -0.28 4.19 10.35
CA TRP A 94 0.14 3.37 9.19
C TRP A 94 -0.33 3.98 7.87
N ASP A 95 -1.52 4.60 7.83
CA ASP A 95 -2.05 5.25 6.62
C ASP A 95 -1.06 6.25 6.03
N PHE A 96 -0.32 6.96 6.90
CA PHE A 96 0.73 7.87 6.49
C PHE A 96 2.02 7.13 6.15
N TRP A 97 2.48 6.21 7.01
CA TRP A 97 3.76 5.51 6.79
C TRP A 97 3.77 4.69 5.52
N CYS A 98 2.67 4.00 5.20
CA CYS A 98 2.55 3.21 3.98
C CYS A 98 2.60 4.07 2.71
N GLN A 99 2.25 5.35 2.80
CA GLN A 99 2.29 6.28 1.66
C GLN A 99 3.64 7.01 1.51
N LEU A 100 4.61 6.77 2.40
CA LEU A 100 5.99 7.25 2.26
C LEU A 100 6.71 6.52 1.12
N GLN A 101 7.65 7.20 0.46
CA GLN A 101 8.58 6.56 -0.47
C GLN A 101 9.47 5.56 0.28
N PRO A 102 9.89 4.44 -0.33
CA PRO A 102 10.92 3.59 0.29
C PRO A 102 12.20 4.41 0.45
N LYS A 103 12.70 4.54 1.69
CA LYS A 103 13.96 5.24 1.96
C LYS A 103 15.09 4.22 2.04
N ILE A 104 16.01 4.25 1.08
CA ILE A 104 17.19 3.38 1.06
C ILE A 104 18.05 3.67 2.29
N GLY A 105 18.17 4.94 2.66
CA GLY A 105 19.02 5.43 3.75
C GLY A 105 20.48 5.58 3.33
N LYS A 106 21.24 6.41 4.04
CA LYS A 106 22.68 6.60 3.82
C LYS A 106 23.42 6.31 5.10
N CYS A 107 24.12 5.18 5.14
CA CYS A 107 24.91 4.78 6.28
C CYS A 107 26.35 5.26 6.16
N THR A 108 26.93 5.70 7.27
CA THR A 108 28.36 5.91 7.38
C THR A 108 29.10 4.58 7.29
N ALA A 109 30.37 4.61 6.88
CA ALA A 109 31.20 3.41 6.84
C ALA A 109 31.27 2.69 8.21
N LYS A 110 31.24 3.45 9.30
CA LYS A 110 31.22 2.92 10.68
C LYS A 110 29.92 2.19 11.00
N GLU A 111 28.78 2.75 10.59
CA GLU A 111 27.47 2.10 10.78
C GLU A 111 27.35 0.84 9.94
N GLN A 112 27.82 0.85 8.70
CA GLN A 112 27.81 -0.32 7.82
C GLN A 112 28.66 -1.47 8.37
N ALA A 113 29.83 -1.17 8.94
CA ALA A 113 30.66 -2.20 9.58
C ALA A 113 29.95 -2.90 10.75
N LYS A 114 29.01 -2.23 11.42
CA LYS A 114 28.23 -2.79 12.54
C LYS A 114 26.93 -3.48 12.09
N LEU A 115 26.23 -2.87 11.13
CA LEU A 115 24.90 -3.32 10.68
C LEU A 115 24.98 -4.40 9.59
N GLY A 116 26.13 -4.54 8.94
CA GLY A 116 26.34 -5.47 7.84
C GLY A 116 26.00 -4.86 6.48
N PRO A 117 26.00 -5.69 5.42
CA PRO A 117 25.71 -5.24 4.06
C PRO A 117 24.25 -4.79 3.93
N ALA A 118 23.98 -4.02 2.86
CA ALA A 118 22.62 -3.68 2.48
C ALA A 118 21.79 -4.95 2.26
N ARG A 119 20.55 -4.94 2.73
CA ARG A 119 19.66 -6.11 2.73
C ARG A 119 18.38 -5.83 1.95
N GLN A 120 17.77 -6.90 1.45
CA GLN A 120 16.44 -6.82 0.86
C GLN A 120 15.40 -6.58 1.97
N SER A 121 14.52 -5.62 1.73
CA SER A 121 13.39 -5.25 2.58
C SER A 121 12.16 -5.07 1.68
N PHE A 122 10.97 -4.92 2.28
CA PHE A 122 9.73 -4.68 1.57
C PHE A 122 9.17 -3.30 1.92
N TYR A 123 8.54 -2.64 0.95
CA TYR A 123 7.78 -1.41 1.14
C TYR A 123 6.42 -1.55 0.45
N TYR A 124 5.45 -0.76 0.89
CA TYR A 124 4.15 -0.68 0.24
C TYR A 124 4.17 0.40 -0.82
N ASP A 125 3.89 0.02 -2.06
CA ASP A 125 3.66 0.92 -3.18
C ASP A 125 2.18 1.29 -3.22
N ALA A 126 1.89 2.56 -2.95
CA ALA A 126 0.52 3.06 -2.86
C ALA A 126 -0.12 3.25 -4.24
N GLN A 127 0.66 3.34 -5.31
CA GLN A 127 0.11 3.43 -6.68
C GLN A 127 -0.35 2.07 -7.18
N LEU A 128 0.39 1.02 -6.80
CA LEU A 128 0.08 -0.35 -7.18
C LEU A 128 -0.79 -1.10 -6.15
N ASP A 129 -1.07 -0.49 -4.99
CA ASP A 129 -1.73 -1.12 -3.83
C ASP A 129 -1.09 -2.49 -3.49
N ALA A 130 0.23 -2.54 -3.56
CA ALA A 130 0.99 -3.79 -3.48
C ALA A 130 2.33 -3.58 -2.75
N CYS A 131 2.79 -4.62 -2.07
CA CYS A 131 4.10 -4.61 -1.44
C CYS A 131 5.19 -5.08 -2.41
N GLN A 132 6.26 -4.31 -2.52
CA GLN A 132 7.41 -4.58 -3.38
C GLN A 132 8.70 -4.65 -2.56
N SER A 133 9.71 -5.37 -3.08
CA SER A 133 11.01 -5.41 -2.43
C SER A 133 11.91 -4.27 -2.90
N PHE A 134 12.74 -3.75 -1.99
CA PHE A 134 13.78 -2.77 -2.29
C PHE A 134 15.05 -3.07 -1.47
N VAL A 135 16.17 -2.45 -1.86
CA VAL A 135 17.43 -2.56 -1.12
C VAL A 135 17.46 -1.51 -0.02
N PHE A 136 17.52 -1.96 1.23
CA PHE A 136 17.67 -1.10 2.39
C PHE A 136 19.13 -1.11 2.86
N SER A 137 19.72 0.06 3.03
CA SER A 137 21.12 0.21 3.45
C SER A 137 21.39 -0.28 4.87
N GLY A 138 20.36 -0.42 5.71
CA GLY A 138 20.46 -0.88 7.09
C GLY A 138 20.24 0.23 8.13
N CYS A 139 20.32 1.50 7.76
CA CYS A 139 20.11 2.64 8.63
C CYS A 139 19.37 3.78 7.92
N ASP A 140 19.01 4.84 8.65
CA ASP A 140 18.34 6.04 8.11
C ASP A 140 17.14 5.74 7.18
N GLY A 141 16.41 4.66 7.48
CA GLY A 141 15.19 4.31 6.78
C GLY A 141 13.98 5.06 7.34
N ASN A 142 12.84 4.90 6.68
CA ASN A 142 11.55 5.32 7.23
C ASN A 142 10.68 4.10 7.56
N LYS A 143 9.45 4.34 7.97
CA LYS A 143 8.53 3.29 8.44
C LYS A 143 7.85 2.50 7.31
N ASN A 144 8.00 2.89 6.05
CA ASN A 144 7.62 2.06 4.91
C ASN A 144 8.73 1.05 4.58
N ASN A 145 9.11 0.26 5.58
CA ASN A 145 10.21 -0.69 5.52
C ASN A 145 9.90 -1.88 6.42
N PHE A 146 9.62 -3.01 5.79
CA PHE A 146 9.18 -4.24 6.43
C PHE A 146 10.19 -5.35 6.14
N ALA A 147 10.40 -6.22 7.12
CA ALA A 147 11.31 -7.36 6.97
C ALA A 147 10.74 -8.44 6.03
N THR A 148 9.41 -8.60 6.01
CA THR A 148 8.73 -9.62 5.21
C THR A 148 7.58 -9.03 4.38
N LEU A 149 7.27 -9.69 3.26
CA LEU A 149 6.13 -9.35 2.41
C LEU A 149 4.82 -9.40 3.20
N VAL A 150 4.63 -10.46 4.00
CA VAL A 150 3.41 -10.68 4.80
C VAL A 150 3.21 -9.56 5.81
N ASP A 151 4.28 -9.10 6.47
CA ASP A 151 4.18 -7.98 7.40
C ASP A 151 3.80 -6.69 6.68
N CYS A 152 4.38 -6.41 5.52
CA CYS A 152 4.01 -5.26 4.71
C CYS A 152 2.52 -5.28 4.34
N GLU A 153 2.05 -6.40 3.79
CA GLU A 153 0.65 -6.53 3.35
C GLU A 153 -0.32 -6.41 4.53
N ARG A 154 -0.02 -7.08 5.65
CA ARG A 154 -0.88 -7.04 6.85
C ARG A 154 -1.11 -5.62 7.34
N HIS A 155 -0.09 -4.77 7.31
CA HIS A 155 -0.18 -3.39 7.77
C HIS A 155 -0.78 -2.48 6.70
N CYS A 156 -0.25 -2.51 5.47
CA CYS A 156 -0.46 -1.46 4.49
C CYS A 156 -1.51 -1.74 3.41
N LYS A 157 -1.87 -2.99 3.14
CA LYS A 157 -2.79 -3.33 2.03
C LYS A 157 -4.12 -2.58 2.15
N GLY A 158 -4.56 -1.90 1.09
CA GLY A 158 -5.74 -1.04 1.06
C GLY A 158 -5.56 0.37 1.66
N SER A 159 -4.35 0.74 2.11
CA SER A 159 -4.07 2.11 2.58
C SER A 159 -3.97 3.14 1.44
N ALA A 160 -3.80 2.69 0.19
CA ALA A 160 -3.82 3.53 -1.01
C ALA A 160 -5.09 4.39 -1.15
N PHE A 161 -6.23 3.91 -0.61
CA PHE A 161 -7.52 4.60 -0.66
C PHE A 161 -7.75 5.54 0.54
N MET A 162 -6.84 5.58 1.51
CA MET A 162 -6.99 6.42 2.70
C MET A 162 -6.44 7.82 2.44
N ALA A 163 -7.23 8.84 2.82
CA ALA A 163 -6.80 10.23 2.70
C ALA A 163 -5.75 10.55 3.77
N ILE A 164 -4.56 10.99 3.35
CA ILE A 164 -3.58 11.51 4.29
C ILE A 164 -4.01 12.90 4.75
N LYS A 165 -4.28 13.05 6.05
CA LYS A 165 -4.42 14.37 6.67
C LYS A 165 -3.05 14.87 7.12
N GLU A 166 -2.14 15.12 6.17
CA GLU A 166 -0.80 15.61 6.49
C GLU A 166 -0.81 17.14 6.66
N SER A 167 -0.17 17.65 7.72
CA SER A 167 -0.16 19.09 8.04
C SER A 167 1.24 19.73 8.09
N THR A 168 2.33 18.96 7.90
CA THR A 168 3.71 19.49 8.05
C THR A 168 4.54 19.37 6.78
N ARG A 169 5.41 20.37 6.54
CA ARG A 169 6.21 20.49 5.30
C ARG A 169 7.24 19.39 5.11
N THR A 170 7.99 19.08 6.17
CA THR A 170 9.02 18.02 6.21
C THR A 170 8.45 16.64 5.85
N THR A 171 7.17 16.46 6.08
CA THR A 171 6.54 15.16 5.97
C THR A 171 6.02 14.85 4.57
N TYR A 172 5.58 15.86 3.80
CA TYR A 172 5.01 15.59 2.48
C TYR A 172 6.05 15.33 1.40
N CYS A 173 7.25 15.92 1.46
CA CYS A 173 8.30 15.65 0.46
C CYS A 173 8.74 14.18 0.48
N GLY A 174 8.53 13.48 1.60
CA GLY A 174 8.79 12.05 1.75
C GLY A 174 7.67 11.13 1.22
N LEU A 175 6.52 11.66 0.81
CA LEU A 175 5.41 10.86 0.29
C LEU A 175 5.66 10.38 -1.13
N GLN A 176 5.12 9.24 -1.52
CA GLN A 176 5.10 8.79 -2.91
C GLN A 176 4.30 9.77 -3.76
N SER A 177 4.57 9.86 -5.06
CA SER A 177 3.67 10.61 -5.96
C SER A 177 2.29 9.94 -5.96
N ASN A 178 1.23 10.74 -6.04
CA ASN A 178 -0.14 10.22 -6.06
C ASN A 178 -0.95 10.90 -7.17
N ALA A 179 -1.29 10.11 -8.19
CA ALA A 179 -2.07 10.55 -9.35
C ALA A 179 -3.51 10.94 -8.97
N GLY A 180 -4.02 10.46 -7.83
CA GLY A 180 -5.38 10.67 -7.41
C GLY A 180 -6.38 9.79 -8.17
N LEU A 181 -7.67 10.08 -8.02
CA LEU A 181 -8.75 9.22 -8.51
C LEU A 181 -9.27 9.60 -9.90
N CYS A 182 -8.92 10.78 -10.38
CA CYS A 182 -9.36 11.29 -11.68
C CYS A 182 -8.41 10.84 -12.80
N MET A 183 -8.85 10.98 -14.06
CA MET A 183 -8.15 10.44 -15.24
C MET A 183 -7.57 11.52 -16.17
N ALA A 184 -7.40 12.75 -15.71
CA ALA A 184 -6.73 13.78 -16.51
C ALA A 184 -5.22 13.47 -16.63
N LEU A 185 -4.59 13.91 -17.72
CA LEU A 185 -3.16 13.73 -17.96
C LEU A 185 -2.41 15.04 -17.70
N ILE A 186 -2.37 15.46 -16.44
CA ILE A 186 -1.75 16.74 -16.06
C ILE A 186 -0.33 16.50 -15.58
N GLN A 187 0.66 16.99 -16.34
CA GLN A 187 2.05 16.93 -15.93
C GLN A 187 2.28 17.70 -14.62
N ARG A 188 2.89 17.05 -13.63
CA ARG A 188 3.30 17.63 -12.35
C ARG A 188 4.67 17.10 -11.93
N TYR A 189 5.23 17.70 -10.90
CA TYR A 189 6.51 17.30 -10.32
C TYR A 189 6.32 16.76 -8.91
N TYR A 190 7.06 15.73 -8.53
CA TYR A 190 7.17 15.23 -7.15
C TYR A 190 8.65 15.12 -6.77
N TYR A 191 8.96 15.27 -5.50
CA TYR A 191 10.32 15.11 -5.00
C TYR A 191 10.64 13.65 -4.72
N ASP A 192 11.71 13.13 -5.29
CA ASP A 192 12.25 11.80 -5.03
C ASP A 192 13.32 11.88 -3.93
N ILE A 193 13.08 11.25 -2.77
CA ILE A 193 13.97 11.36 -1.62
C ILE A 193 15.29 10.61 -1.79
N ASN A 194 15.34 9.59 -2.65
CA ASN A 194 16.53 8.77 -2.84
C ASN A 194 17.46 9.45 -3.85
N GLU A 195 16.91 10.01 -4.91
CA GLU A 195 17.65 10.77 -5.92
C GLU A 195 17.91 12.22 -5.51
N LYS A 196 17.14 12.74 -4.55
CA LYS A 196 17.17 14.14 -4.10
C LYS A 196 16.90 15.12 -5.25
N ASP A 197 15.99 14.76 -6.13
CA ASP A 197 15.60 15.56 -7.29
C ASP A 197 14.09 15.48 -7.53
N CYS A 198 13.56 16.45 -8.26
CA CYS A 198 12.16 16.54 -8.61
C CYS A 198 11.87 15.90 -9.96
N LYS A 199 11.08 14.82 -9.95
CA LYS A 199 10.71 14.06 -11.14
C LYS A 199 9.31 14.39 -11.64
N VAL A 200 9.10 14.17 -12.93
CA VAL A 200 7.79 14.34 -13.57
C VAL A 200 6.89 13.14 -13.28
N PHE A 201 5.61 13.40 -13.04
CA PHE A 201 4.56 12.37 -13.03
C PHE A 201 3.23 12.92 -13.58
N LEU A 202 2.31 12.02 -13.93
CA LEU A 202 0.98 12.37 -14.41
C LEU A 202 -0.01 12.43 -13.26
N TYR A 203 -0.62 13.60 -13.06
CA TYR A 203 -1.66 13.82 -12.08
C TYR A 203 -3.04 13.78 -12.73
N GLY A 204 -3.92 12.95 -12.14
CA GLY A 204 -5.30 12.70 -12.55
C GLY A 204 -6.23 13.89 -12.47
N GLY A 205 -5.88 14.96 -11.75
CA GLY A 205 -6.67 16.20 -11.65
C GLY A 205 -7.45 16.39 -10.35
N CYS A 206 -7.73 15.32 -9.59
CA CYS A 206 -8.36 15.41 -8.27
C CYS A 206 -7.68 14.52 -7.22
N GLY A 207 -7.78 14.90 -5.94
CA GLY A 207 -7.21 14.13 -4.83
C GLY A 207 -5.68 14.17 -4.80
N GLY A 208 -5.08 13.01 -4.56
CA GLY A 208 -3.63 12.85 -4.37
C GLY A 208 -3.11 13.44 -3.06
N ASN A 209 -1.81 13.70 -3.00
CA ASN A 209 -1.15 14.26 -1.81
C ASN A 209 -0.36 15.53 -2.14
N GLN A 210 0.36 16.05 -1.14
CA GLN A 210 1.07 17.33 -1.21
C GLN A 210 2.46 17.22 -1.86
N ASN A 211 2.99 16.01 -2.14
CA ASN A 211 4.20 15.86 -2.96
C ASN A 211 3.89 16.06 -4.45
N ARG A 212 3.41 17.25 -4.78
CA ARG A 212 2.92 17.59 -6.12
C ARG A 212 3.05 19.08 -6.38
N PHE A 213 3.90 19.42 -7.33
CA PHE A 213 4.26 20.79 -7.68
C PHE A 213 3.99 21.07 -9.16
N LYS A 214 3.82 22.35 -9.49
CA LYS A 214 3.56 22.78 -10.88
C LYS A 214 4.84 22.85 -11.71
N THR A 215 5.96 23.21 -11.09
CA THR A 215 7.25 23.38 -11.76
C THR A 215 8.36 22.67 -10.98
N HIS A 216 9.39 22.21 -11.70
CA HIS A 216 10.60 21.61 -11.11
C HIS A 216 11.23 22.53 -10.06
N SER A 217 11.44 23.81 -10.41
CA SER A 217 12.01 24.81 -9.49
C SER A 217 11.22 24.96 -8.18
N SER A 218 9.88 25.03 -8.24
CA SER A 218 9.06 25.14 -7.01
C SER A 218 9.10 23.89 -6.13
N CYS A 219 9.39 22.73 -6.73
CA CYS A 219 9.55 21.47 -6.03
C CYS A 219 10.89 21.44 -5.30
N MET A 220 11.97 21.80 -6.00
CA MET A 220 13.32 21.84 -5.42
C MET A 220 13.37 22.83 -4.26
N GLU A 221 12.93 24.08 -4.46
CA GLU A 221 12.91 25.11 -3.41
C GLU A 221 12.21 24.64 -2.13
N ARG A 222 11.11 23.88 -2.25
CA ARG A 222 10.32 23.45 -1.09
C ARG A 222 10.84 22.21 -0.39
N CYS A 223 11.54 21.33 -1.10
CA CYS A 223 11.94 20.01 -0.58
C CYS A 223 13.44 19.84 -0.37
N THR A 224 14.28 20.75 -0.86
CA THR A 224 15.74 20.71 -0.59
C THR A 224 16.15 21.51 0.65
N GLU A 225 15.26 22.33 1.20
CA GLU A 225 15.48 23.06 2.45
C GLU A 225 15.25 22.17 3.67
N GLU A 226 16.10 21.16 3.85
CA GLU A 226 16.29 20.51 5.16
C GLU A 226 17.64 20.97 5.71
N LYS A 227 17.62 22.07 6.49
CA LYS A 227 18.69 22.45 7.41
C LYS A 227 18.32 22.04 8.82
#